data_AF-A0AAU2XHE7-F1
#
_entry.id   AF-A0AAU2XHE7-F1
#
_cell.length_a   1.000
_cell.length_b   1.000
_cell.length_c   1.000
_cell.angle_alpha   90.00
_cell.angle_beta   90.00
_cell.angle_gamma   90.00
#
_symmetry.space_group_name_H-M   'P 1'
#
loop_
_entity.id
_entity.type
_entity.pdbx_description
1 polymer ?
#
loop_
_entity_poly.entity_id
_entity_poly.type
_entity_poly.pdbx_seq_one_letter_code
_entity_poly.pdbx_strand_id
1 'polypeptide(L)'
;MAYIADLSPYTYQDDEHVDVDGGVVVFVPRYPRIAVGWLAAGREISRGAVPSGFVEALIRIKKARRVNPMRGFHSCEFCPAPDPFDGWPETVYGGASLSLGNAEIRVPVPQAPRRMFAAPNLVIHYVIGHDYAPPQEFIDAVMADDGSWAELRVGPWFPAGAEILEHSGRTGVLTADGVKRLRSR
;
A
#
# COMPACT_ATOMS: atom_id res chain seq x y z
N MET A 1 2.49 -15.26 1.36
CA MET A 1 2.34 -13.97 2.07
C MET A 1 2.07 -14.26 3.55
N ALA A 2 2.37 -13.33 4.48
CA ALA A 2 1.83 -13.47 5.83
C ALA A 2 0.30 -13.31 5.78
N TYR A 3 -0.45 -14.23 6.40
CA TYR A 3 -1.91 -14.08 6.52
C TYR A 3 -2.23 -13.11 7.65
N ILE A 4 -3.06 -12.10 7.36
CA ILE A 4 -3.67 -11.22 8.36
C ILE A 4 -5.14 -11.08 7.98
N ALA A 5 -6.05 -11.37 8.90
CA ALA A 5 -7.47 -11.33 8.61
C ALA A 5 -7.91 -9.92 8.18
N ASP A 6 -8.81 -9.84 7.20
CA ASP A 6 -9.39 -8.57 6.81
C ASP A 6 -10.08 -7.88 7.99
N LEU A 7 -9.96 -6.56 8.05
CA LEU A 7 -10.46 -5.69 9.13
C LEU A 7 -9.83 -5.94 10.52
N SER A 8 -8.77 -6.75 10.60
CA SER A 8 -8.00 -6.91 11.83
C SER A 8 -6.83 -5.92 11.92
N PRO A 9 -6.20 -5.75 13.09
CA PRO A 9 -5.01 -4.93 13.19
C PRO A 9 -3.89 -5.43 12.26
N TYR A 10 -3.28 -4.51 11.53
CA TYR A 10 -2.08 -4.80 10.75
C TYR A 10 -0.88 -4.98 11.69
N THR A 11 -0.18 -6.11 11.54
CA THR A 11 0.93 -6.52 12.41
C THR A 11 2.17 -6.99 11.64
N TYR A 12 2.27 -6.72 10.34
CA TYR A 12 3.39 -7.23 9.53
C TYR A 12 4.69 -6.45 9.75
N GLN A 13 4.62 -5.12 9.92
CA GLN A 13 5.77 -4.27 10.25
C GLN A 13 5.43 -3.21 11.29
N ASP A 14 6.38 -2.92 12.17
CA ASP A 14 6.21 -1.92 13.23
C ASP A 14 6.44 -0.50 12.73
N ASP A 15 7.37 -0.30 11.79
CA ASP A 15 7.66 0.96 11.10
C ASP A 15 7.13 1.00 9.67
N GLU A 16 7.12 2.19 9.07
CA GLU A 16 6.77 2.42 7.67
C GLU A 16 7.91 3.08 6.92
N HIS A 17 8.25 2.50 5.78
CA HIS A 17 9.23 3.02 4.82
C HIS A 17 8.44 3.53 3.63
N VAL A 18 8.35 4.84 3.47
CA VAL A 18 7.48 5.46 2.47
C VAL A 18 8.32 6.21 1.46
N ASP A 19 8.20 5.81 0.18
CA ASP A 19 8.89 6.48 -0.93
C ASP A 19 8.31 7.89 -1.12
N VAL A 20 9.16 8.92 -1.11
CA VAL A 20 8.77 10.31 -1.34
C VAL A 20 9.71 10.97 -2.35
N ASP A 21 9.31 12.12 -2.91
CA ASP A 21 10.17 12.89 -3.81
C ASP A 21 11.51 13.24 -3.15
N GLY A 22 12.57 12.60 -3.64
CA GLY A 22 13.95 12.81 -3.18
C GLY A 22 14.42 11.91 -2.05
N GLY A 23 13.64 10.92 -1.59
CA GLY A 23 14.07 10.05 -0.49
C GLY A 23 13.05 9.02 -0.04
N VAL A 24 13.32 8.47 1.15
CA VAL A 24 12.40 7.61 1.89
C VAL A 24 12.15 8.24 3.26
N VAL A 25 10.90 8.28 3.69
CA VAL A 25 10.57 8.65 5.07
C VAL A 25 10.42 7.35 5.86
N VAL A 26 11.12 7.25 6.99
CA VAL A 26 11.00 6.11 7.90
C VAL A 26 10.42 6.59 9.22
N PHE A 27 9.34 5.98 9.68
CA PHE A 27 8.72 6.35 10.95
C PHE A 27 7.92 5.21 11.56
N VAL A 28 7.73 5.26 12.88
CA VAL A 28 6.80 4.37 13.59
C VAL A 28 5.42 5.04 13.64
N PRO A 29 4.40 4.50 12.93
CA PRO A 29 3.05 5.06 12.98
C PRO A 29 2.46 4.97 14.38
N ARG A 30 1.96 6.10 14.89
CA ARG A 30 1.23 6.20 16.17
C ARG A 30 -0.28 6.22 15.94
N TYR A 31 -0.73 5.45 14.95
CA TYR A 31 -2.13 5.38 14.55
C TYR A 31 -2.49 3.95 14.15
N PRO A 32 -3.76 3.54 14.31
CA PRO A 32 -4.21 2.22 13.89
C PRO A 32 -4.05 2.00 12.39
N ARG A 33 -3.57 0.81 12.03
CA ARG A 33 -3.51 0.28 10.68
C ARG A 33 -4.40 -0.95 10.62
N ILE A 34 -5.31 -1.01 9.66
CA ILE A 34 -6.31 -2.06 9.51
C ILE A 34 -5.95 -2.91 8.29
N ALA A 35 -5.69 -4.18 8.48
CA ALA A 35 -5.27 -5.08 7.42
C ALA A 35 -6.41 -5.38 6.44
N VAL A 36 -6.10 -5.33 5.14
CA VAL A 36 -6.99 -5.80 4.06
C VAL A 36 -6.16 -6.50 2.98
N GLY A 37 -6.62 -7.63 2.46
CA GLY A 37 -5.97 -8.30 1.33
C GLY A 37 -4.67 -9.05 1.69
N TRP A 38 -4.43 -9.32 2.97
CA TRP A 38 -3.32 -10.17 3.43
C TRP A 38 -3.73 -11.64 3.40
N LEU A 39 -3.99 -12.13 2.18
CA LEU A 39 -4.56 -13.45 1.92
C LEU A 39 -3.47 -14.53 1.83
N ALA A 40 -3.86 -15.79 2.09
CA ALA A 40 -2.98 -16.96 1.97
C ALA A 40 -3.79 -18.19 1.51
N ALA A 41 -3.13 -19.15 0.88
CA ALA A 41 -3.74 -20.42 0.50
C ALA A 41 -4.28 -21.18 1.73
N GLY A 42 -5.35 -21.95 1.52
CA GLY A 42 -6.03 -22.69 2.58
C GLY A 42 -6.92 -21.82 3.49
N ARG A 43 -7.04 -20.52 3.22
CA ARG A 43 -8.03 -19.62 3.84
C ARG A 43 -9.13 -19.29 2.84
N GLU A 44 -10.36 -19.22 3.32
CA GLU A 44 -11.45 -18.71 2.52
C GLU A 44 -11.22 -17.23 2.22
N ILE A 45 -11.49 -16.85 0.97
CA ILE A 45 -11.47 -15.45 0.54
C ILE A 45 -12.89 -15.08 0.13
N SER A 46 -13.32 -13.89 0.56
CA SER A 46 -14.57 -13.29 0.09
C SER A 46 -14.47 -13.07 -1.41
N ARG A 47 -15.50 -13.48 -2.17
CA ARG A 47 -15.54 -13.31 -3.62
C ARG A 47 -16.80 -12.62 -4.07
N GLY A 48 -16.68 -11.82 -5.13
CA GLY A 48 -17.82 -11.12 -5.69
C GLY A 48 -17.43 -9.93 -6.56
N ALA A 49 -18.43 -9.28 -7.13
CA ALA A 49 -18.24 -8.10 -7.93
C ALA A 49 -17.82 -6.90 -7.06
N VAL A 50 -16.91 -6.09 -7.59
CA VAL A 50 -16.54 -4.76 -7.05
C VAL A 50 -17.14 -3.66 -7.93
N PRO A 51 -17.37 -2.45 -7.40
CA PRO A 51 -17.87 -1.33 -8.19
C PRO A 51 -16.98 -1.00 -9.39
N SER A 52 -17.59 -0.51 -10.47
CA SER A 52 -16.84 0.03 -11.62
C SER A 52 -15.91 1.16 -11.18
N GLY A 53 -14.68 1.17 -11.68
CA GLY A 53 -13.67 2.17 -11.29
C GLY A 53 -12.82 1.79 -10.07
N PHE A 54 -13.18 0.74 -9.33
CA PHE A 54 -12.47 0.35 -8.11
C PHE A 54 -11.02 -0.08 -8.38
N VAL A 55 -10.79 -0.85 -9.44
CA VAL A 55 -9.45 -1.30 -9.83
C VAL A 55 -8.58 -0.11 -10.26
N GLU A 56 -9.14 0.82 -11.03
CA GLU A 56 -8.47 2.06 -11.43
C GLU A 56 -8.07 2.90 -10.22
N ALA A 57 -8.95 3.01 -9.22
CA ALA A 57 -8.67 3.71 -7.97
C ALA A 57 -7.53 3.03 -7.20
N LEU A 58 -7.53 1.70 -7.05
CA LEU A 58 -6.41 0.98 -6.42
C LEU A 58 -5.09 1.20 -7.17
N ILE A 59 -5.10 1.15 -8.51
CA ILE A 59 -3.91 1.39 -9.33
C ILE A 59 -3.39 2.82 -9.13
N ARG A 60 -4.28 3.80 -9.05
CA ARG A 60 -3.94 5.20 -8.78
C ARG A 60 -3.32 5.36 -7.40
N ILE A 61 -3.91 4.79 -6.35
CA ILE A 61 -3.35 4.79 -4.98
C ILE A 61 -1.97 4.12 -4.95
N LYS A 62 -1.81 2.98 -5.63
CA LYS A 62 -0.53 2.26 -5.75
C LYS A 62 0.55 3.11 -6.43
N LYS A 63 0.18 3.94 -7.41
CA LYS A 63 1.09 4.85 -8.11
C LYS A 63 1.42 6.09 -7.29
N ALA A 64 0.47 6.57 -6.49
CA ALA A 64 0.63 7.75 -5.64
C ALA A 64 1.73 7.57 -4.60
N ARG A 65 1.77 6.40 -3.94
CA ARG A 65 2.77 6.14 -2.90
C ARG A 65 3.08 4.66 -2.76
N ARG A 66 4.37 4.33 -2.71
CA ARG A 66 4.85 3.00 -2.36
C ARG A 66 5.21 2.98 -0.87
N VAL A 67 4.61 2.04 -0.13
CA VAL A 67 4.88 1.84 1.30
C VAL A 67 5.52 0.49 1.48
N ASN A 68 6.51 0.41 2.38
CA ASN A 68 7.28 -0.80 2.69
C ASN A 68 7.76 -1.55 1.44
N PRO A 69 8.48 -0.87 0.52
CA PRO A 69 9.01 -1.51 -0.67
C PRO A 69 10.00 -2.62 -0.29
N MET A 70 9.76 -3.82 -0.82
CA MET A 70 10.64 -4.97 -0.64
C MET A 70 11.53 -5.18 -1.88
N ARG A 71 12.69 -5.82 -1.66
CA ARG A 71 13.62 -6.25 -2.73
C ARG A 71 13.11 -7.45 -3.52
N GLY A 72 12.24 -8.25 -2.91
CA GLY A 72 11.60 -9.41 -3.53
C GLY A 72 10.11 -9.19 -3.80
N PHE A 73 9.48 -10.25 -4.30
CA PHE A 73 8.07 -10.29 -4.67
C PHE A 73 7.41 -11.44 -3.95
N HIS A 74 6.21 -11.20 -3.44
CA HIS A 74 5.32 -12.26 -2.99
C HIS A 74 4.55 -12.79 -4.18
N SER A 75 4.77 -14.06 -4.50
CA SER A 75 3.98 -14.79 -5.50
C SER A 75 2.55 -15.00 -4.98
N CYS A 76 1.59 -14.97 -5.91
CA CYS A 76 0.21 -15.35 -5.61
C CYS A 76 0.12 -16.86 -5.35
N GLU A 77 -0.52 -17.25 -4.26
CA GLU A 77 -0.70 -18.67 -3.89
C GLU A 77 -1.99 -19.26 -4.48
N PHE A 78 -2.82 -18.45 -5.15
CA PHE A 78 -4.10 -18.86 -5.75
C PHE A 78 -4.01 -19.11 -7.26
N CYS A 79 -2.97 -18.60 -7.92
CA CYS A 79 -2.70 -18.93 -9.31
C CYS A 79 -2.25 -20.39 -9.42
N PRO A 80 -2.62 -21.09 -10.51
CA PRO A 80 -1.88 -22.29 -10.92
C PRO A 80 -0.40 -21.90 -11.02
N ALA A 81 0.48 -22.67 -10.38
CA ALA A 81 1.90 -22.31 -10.27
C ALA A 81 2.48 -21.99 -11.66
N PRO A 82 2.96 -20.75 -11.92
CA PRO A 82 3.83 -20.52 -13.06
C PRO A 82 5.19 -21.19 -12.81
N ASP A 83 5.90 -21.48 -13.89
CA ASP A 83 7.27 -22.02 -13.87
C ASP A 83 8.12 -21.25 -12.81
N PRO A 84 8.98 -21.92 -12.01
CA PRO A 84 9.86 -21.23 -11.05
C PRO A 84 10.78 -20.16 -11.68
N PHE A 85 10.84 -20.07 -13.01
CA PHE A 85 11.49 -19.00 -13.78
C PHE A 85 10.52 -18.04 -14.50
N ASP A 86 9.21 -18.32 -14.55
CA ASP A 86 8.16 -17.43 -15.09
C ASP A 86 7.65 -16.48 -13.99
N GLY A 87 8.47 -15.49 -13.70
CA GLY A 87 8.01 -14.11 -13.56
C GLY A 87 7.10 -13.73 -12.38
N TRP A 88 7.43 -12.58 -11.80
CA TRP A 88 6.53 -11.54 -11.27
C TRP A 88 5.03 -11.85 -11.37
N PRO A 89 4.22 -11.63 -10.32
CA PRO A 89 2.77 -11.57 -10.48
C PRO A 89 2.43 -10.35 -11.35
N GLU A 90 2.53 -10.53 -12.66
CA GLU A 90 2.25 -9.55 -13.68
C GLU A 90 0.75 -9.59 -13.92
N THR A 91 0.07 -8.53 -13.49
CA THR A 91 -1.36 -8.39 -13.75
C THR A 91 -1.56 -7.41 -14.88
N VAL A 92 -2.22 -7.85 -15.95
CA VAL A 92 -2.57 -6.96 -17.07
C VAL A 92 -3.92 -6.31 -16.78
N TYR A 93 -3.95 -4.98 -16.80
CA TYR A 93 -5.17 -4.20 -16.67
C TYR A 93 -5.20 -3.07 -17.71
N GLY A 94 -6.28 -2.96 -18.47
CA GLY A 94 -6.43 -1.93 -19.51
C GLY A 94 -5.29 -1.93 -20.54
N GLY A 95 -4.72 -3.10 -20.85
CA GLY A 95 -3.60 -3.26 -21.77
C GLY A 95 -2.21 -2.93 -21.20
N ALA A 96 -2.11 -2.56 -19.91
CA ALA A 96 -0.85 -2.29 -19.23
C ALA A 96 -0.50 -3.40 -18.24
N SER A 97 0.78 -3.75 -18.18
CA SER A 97 1.33 -4.63 -17.15
C SER A 97 1.54 -3.90 -15.82
N LEU A 98 1.15 -4.56 -14.72
CA LEU A 98 1.32 -4.08 -13.35
C LEU A 98 2.30 -4.99 -12.60
N SER A 99 3.40 -4.41 -12.11
CA SER A 99 4.30 -5.05 -11.16
C SER A 99 3.75 -4.93 -9.74
N LEU A 100 3.38 -6.07 -9.15
CA LEU A 100 2.75 -6.20 -7.83
C LEU A 100 3.50 -7.21 -6.95
N GLY A 101 3.10 -7.36 -5.68
CA GLY A 101 3.71 -8.28 -4.72
C GLY A 101 4.96 -7.76 -4.00
N ASN A 102 5.38 -6.52 -4.23
CA ASN A 102 6.66 -5.97 -3.76
C ASN A 102 6.55 -4.75 -2.86
N ALA A 103 5.35 -4.38 -2.46
CA ALA A 103 5.09 -3.24 -1.59
C ALA A 103 3.67 -3.31 -1.06
N GLU A 104 3.34 -2.33 -0.26
CA GLU A 104 2.06 -2.10 0.33
C GLU A 104 1.50 -0.75 -0.14
N ILE A 105 0.18 -0.59 0.04
CA ILE A 105 -0.55 0.65 -0.07
C ILE A 105 -1.15 1.02 1.28
N ARG A 106 -1.47 2.31 1.43
CA ARG A 106 -2.29 2.81 2.53
C ARG A 106 -3.50 3.51 1.95
N VAL A 107 -4.68 3.21 2.51
CA VAL A 107 -5.94 3.87 2.14
C VAL A 107 -6.51 4.54 3.38
N PRO A 108 -6.91 5.81 3.32
CA PRO A 108 -7.45 6.52 4.48
C PRO A 108 -8.81 6.00 4.84
N VAL A 109 -9.09 5.85 6.13
CA VAL A 109 -10.45 5.54 6.57
C VAL A 109 -11.27 6.85 6.53
N PRO A 110 -12.39 6.91 5.78
CA PRO A 110 -13.24 8.09 5.72
C PRO A 110 -13.68 8.53 7.11
N GLN A 111 -13.65 9.84 7.37
CA GLN A 111 -14.12 10.46 8.63
C GLN A 111 -13.38 10.02 9.91
N ALA A 112 -12.32 9.20 9.79
CA ALA A 112 -11.49 8.77 10.91
C ALA A 112 -10.05 9.30 10.72
N PRO A 113 -9.79 10.57 11.09
CA PRO A 113 -8.44 11.12 10.99
C PRO A 113 -7.48 10.23 11.79
N ARG A 114 -6.35 9.89 11.18
CA ARG A 114 -5.33 8.98 11.74
C ARG A 114 -5.83 7.54 11.92
N ARG A 115 -6.51 7.00 10.91
CA ARG A 115 -6.65 5.55 10.70
C ARG A 115 -6.44 5.25 9.23
N MET A 116 -5.74 4.15 8.95
CA MET A 116 -5.45 3.71 7.59
C MET A 116 -5.80 2.24 7.42
N PHE A 117 -6.35 1.88 6.28
CA PHE A 117 -6.22 0.52 5.78
C PHE A 117 -4.81 0.30 5.26
N ALA A 118 -4.28 -0.90 5.48
CA ALA A 118 -2.96 -1.35 5.07
C ALA A 118 -3.14 -2.65 4.26
N ALA A 119 -2.78 -2.60 2.98
CA ALA A 119 -2.92 -3.73 2.07
C ALA A 119 -1.63 -3.96 1.30
N PRO A 120 -1.26 -5.21 0.98
CA PRO A 120 -0.22 -5.44 -0.02
C PRO A 120 -0.72 -4.92 -1.36
N ASN A 121 0.16 -4.37 -2.20
CA ASN A 121 -0.25 -3.94 -3.55
C ASN A 121 -0.75 -5.13 -4.41
N LEU A 122 -0.44 -6.35 -4.00
CA LEU A 122 -0.97 -7.60 -4.55
C LEU A 122 -2.50 -7.73 -4.43
N VAL A 123 -3.16 -6.93 -3.57
CA VAL A 123 -4.62 -6.84 -3.51
C VAL A 123 -5.25 -6.55 -4.87
N ILE A 124 -4.56 -5.78 -5.73
CA ILE A 124 -5.01 -5.48 -7.11
C ILE A 124 -5.12 -6.78 -7.93
N HIS A 125 -4.11 -7.64 -7.82
CA HIS A 125 -4.11 -8.94 -8.50
C HIS A 125 -5.22 -9.84 -7.98
N TYR A 126 -5.44 -9.88 -6.67
CA TYR A 126 -6.50 -10.69 -6.08
C TYR A 126 -7.89 -10.28 -6.55
N VAL A 127 -8.15 -8.97 -6.67
CA VAL A 127 -9.43 -8.45 -7.19
C VAL A 127 -9.62 -8.83 -8.66
N ILE A 128 -8.58 -8.70 -9.49
CA ILE A 128 -8.68 -8.94 -10.95
C ILE A 128 -8.71 -10.44 -11.29
N GLY A 129 -7.80 -11.23 -10.71
CA GLY A 129 -7.53 -12.60 -11.12
C GLY A 129 -8.21 -13.66 -10.26
N HIS A 130 -8.73 -13.29 -9.09
CA HIS A 130 -9.30 -14.23 -8.12
C HIS A 130 -10.66 -13.80 -7.56
N ASP A 131 -11.28 -12.80 -8.18
CA ASP A 131 -12.58 -12.23 -7.79
C ASP A 131 -12.67 -11.85 -6.31
N TYR A 132 -11.53 -11.55 -5.67
CA TYR A 132 -11.51 -11.17 -4.27
C TYR A 132 -12.36 -9.91 -4.10
N ALA A 133 -13.40 -10.00 -3.29
CA ALA A 133 -14.25 -8.89 -2.89
C ALA A 133 -13.80 -8.41 -1.50
N PRO A 134 -13.04 -7.29 -1.42
CA PRO A 134 -12.59 -6.76 -0.14
C PRO A 134 -13.79 -6.32 0.72
N PRO A 135 -13.58 -6.09 2.03
CA PRO A 135 -14.63 -5.54 2.89
C PRO A 135 -15.21 -4.23 2.35
N GLN A 136 -16.52 -4.03 2.52
CA GLN A 136 -17.22 -2.87 1.98
C GLN A 136 -16.60 -1.54 2.46
N GLU A 137 -16.18 -1.45 3.72
CA GLU A 137 -15.53 -0.25 4.27
C GLU A 137 -14.23 0.13 3.52
N PHE A 138 -13.48 -0.88 3.05
CA PHE A 138 -12.30 -0.66 2.23
C PHE A 138 -12.67 -0.23 0.81
N ILE A 139 -13.72 -0.84 0.25
CA ILE A 139 -14.25 -0.45 -1.06
C ILE A 139 -14.66 1.03 -1.03
N ASP A 140 -15.47 1.42 -0.05
CA ASP A 140 -15.95 2.79 0.09
C ASP A 140 -14.79 3.78 0.26
N ALA A 141 -13.78 3.41 1.04
CA ALA A 141 -12.59 4.24 1.26
C ALA A 141 -11.75 4.46 -0.01
N VAL A 142 -11.55 3.41 -0.81
CA VAL A 142 -10.85 3.51 -2.10
C VAL A 142 -11.66 4.32 -3.10
N MET A 143 -12.99 4.12 -3.15
CA MET A 143 -13.87 4.84 -4.06
C MET A 143 -14.03 6.31 -3.69
N ALA A 144 -13.79 6.68 -2.43
CA ALA A 144 -13.73 8.06 -1.98
C ALA A 144 -12.43 8.79 -2.36
N ASP A 145 -11.40 8.09 -2.86
CA ASP A 145 -10.16 8.72 -3.30
C ASP A 145 -10.42 9.57 -4.56
N ASP A 146 -10.29 10.89 -4.45
CA ASP A 146 -10.42 11.85 -5.56
C ASP A 146 -9.10 12.16 -6.26
N GLY A 147 -7.98 11.61 -5.75
CA GLY A 147 -6.65 11.73 -6.35
C GLY A 147 -5.79 12.79 -5.70
N SER A 148 -6.37 13.61 -4.82
CA SER A 148 -5.66 14.60 -4.01
C SER A 148 -4.53 13.97 -3.18
N TRP A 149 -4.66 12.69 -2.82
CA TRP A 149 -3.65 11.94 -2.08
C TRP A 149 -2.32 11.80 -2.81
N ALA A 150 -2.34 11.75 -4.15
CA ALA A 150 -1.13 11.66 -4.96
C ALA A 150 -0.35 12.98 -4.99
N GLU A 151 -1.02 14.11 -4.76
CA GLU A 151 -0.42 15.44 -4.80
C GLU A 151 0.26 15.82 -3.47
N LEU A 152 -0.10 15.13 -2.38
CA LEU A 152 0.48 15.37 -1.08
C LEU A 152 1.92 14.87 -1.06
N ARG A 153 2.89 15.80 -1.13
CA ARG A 153 4.31 15.47 -0.91
C ARG A 153 4.51 14.74 0.41
N VAL A 154 3.86 15.25 1.46
CA VAL A 154 3.76 14.67 2.80
C VAL A 154 2.31 14.75 3.25
N GLY A 155 1.73 13.60 3.58
CA GLY A 155 0.36 13.52 4.06
C GLY A 155 0.21 13.87 5.55
N PRO A 156 -0.98 14.29 6.01
CA PRO A 156 -1.27 14.61 7.41
C PRO A 156 -1.05 13.47 8.41
N TRP A 157 -0.76 12.25 7.94
CA TRP A 157 -0.49 11.08 8.77
C TRP A 157 0.99 10.85 9.07
N PHE A 158 1.91 11.53 8.39
CA PHE A 158 3.32 11.50 8.82
C PHE A 158 3.43 12.19 10.18
N PRO A 159 4.11 11.58 11.16
CA PRO A 159 4.30 12.23 12.45
C PRO A 159 5.19 13.47 12.29
N ALA A 160 4.86 14.54 13.00
CA ALA A 160 5.76 15.67 13.12
C ALA A 160 7.10 15.20 13.70
N GLY A 161 8.21 15.60 13.07
CA GLY A 161 9.56 15.17 13.42
C GLY A 161 10.03 13.87 12.77
N ALA A 162 9.25 13.25 11.88
CA ALA A 162 9.74 12.08 11.13
C ALA A 162 11.00 12.41 10.32
N GLU A 163 12.01 11.54 10.40
CA GLU A 163 13.25 11.71 9.65
C GLU A 163 13.07 11.23 8.21
N ILE A 164 13.52 12.05 7.26
CA ILE A 164 13.62 11.72 5.84
C ILE A 164 15.06 11.30 5.57
N LEU A 165 15.23 10.07 5.10
CA LEU A 165 16.49 9.57 4.61
C LEU A 165 16.55 9.85 3.10
N GLU A 166 17.34 10.83 2.68
CA GLU A 166 17.56 11.09 1.25
C GLU A 166 18.41 9.96 0.65
N HIS A 167 18.17 9.61 -0.61
CA HIS A 167 18.95 8.59 -1.33
C HIS A 167 20.46 8.89 -1.40
N SER A 168 20.88 10.13 -1.11
CA SER A 168 22.27 10.58 -1.12
C SER A 168 23.04 10.37 0.19
N GLY A 169 22.45 9.70 1.19
CA GLY A 169 23.03 9.53 2.53
C GLY A 169 22.90 10.75 3.44
N ARG A 170 22.11 11.75 3.03
CA ARG A 170 21.76 12.94 3.81
C ARG A 170 20.42 12.73 4.52
N THR A 171 20.23 13.35 5.68
CA THR A 171 18.97 13.28 6.42
C THR A 171 18.29 14.65 6.49
N GLY A 172 16.97 14.66 6.34
CA GLY A 172 16.10 15.80 6.59
C GLY A 172 15.08 15.45 7.67
N VAL A 173 14.38 16.44 8.22
CA VAL A 173 13.31 16.21 9.21
C VAL A 173 12.02 16.83 8.70
N LEU A 174 10.92 16.09 8.81
CA LEU A 174 9.57 16.60 8.61
C LEU A 174 9.18 17.51 9.77
N THR A 175 9.01 18.79 9.50
CA THR A 175 8.42 19.77 10.41
C THR A 175 6.92 19.91 10.15
N ALA A 176 6.19 20.55 11.06
CA ALA A 176 4.76 20.84 10.87
C ALA A 176 4.47 21.60 9.55
N ASP A 177 5.42 22.43 9.09
CA ASP A 177 5.30 23.22 7.86
C ASP A 177 5.93 22.57 6.60
N GLY A 178 6.40 21.32 6.68
CA GLY A 178 7.03 20.62 5.54
C GLY A 178 8.40 20.01 5.84
N VAL A 179 9.35 20.04 4.90
CA VAL A 179 10.68 19.40 5.05
C VAL A 179 11.74 20.44 5.43
N LYS A 180 12.42 20.27 6.57
CA LYS A 180 13.62 21.04 6.93
C LYS A 180 14.86 20.15 6.76
N ARG A 181 15.74 20.49 5.81
CA ARG A 181 17.00 19.75 5.61
C ARG A 181 17.97 20.05 6.76
N LEU A 182 18.52 19.02 7.40
CA LEU A 182 19.68 19.16 8.27
C LEU A 182 20.93 19.03 7.38
N ARG A 183 21.89 19.96 7.53
CA ARG A 183 23.14 19.90 6.75
C ARG A 183 23.94 18.65 7.13
N SER A 184 24.65 18.10 6.14
CA SER A 184 25.50 16.91 6.24
C SER A 184 26.34 16.88 7.52
N ARG A 185 26.33 15.75 8.23
CA ARG A 185 27.37 15.41 9.19
C ARG A 185 28.69 15.14 8.47
#